data_AF-A0A1S1LFG6-F1
#
_entry.id   AF-A0A1S1LFG6-F1
#
_cell.length_a   1.000
_cell.length_b   1.000
_cell.length_c   1.000
_cell.angle_alpha   90.00
_cell.angle_beta   90.00
_cell.angle_gamma   90.00
#
_symmetry.space_group_name_H-M   'P 1'
#
loop_
_entity.id
_entity.type
_entity.pdbx_description
1 polymer ?
#
loop_
_entity_poly.entity_id
_entity_poly.type
_entity_poly.pdbx_seq_one_letter_code
_entity_poly.pdbx_strand_id
1 'polypeptide(L)'
;MLTAPTDLRVHLSTLLVGLHWLYDTEQPAGATVALRDGGQALASSGGWRFTFVPVGPTGAPMVIVDSGFGDRLSRGAMEQLGEDIDDFGITVSRTSLAGDRGVIELAVQAHPSLLRAITSAPAGPAAAAQAVALIDLRRQAQPGLASDGGQARPRRAVHRDGRSTAPAGLRLRCPHRRH
;
A
#
# COMPACT_ATOMS: atom_id res chain seq x y z
N MET A 1 28.40 -6.73 -26.12
CA MET A 1 27.13 -6.60 -26.85
C MET A 1 26.30 -5.58 -26.10
N LEU A 2 25.99 -4.43 -26.70
CA LEU A 2 25.01 -3.50 -26.16
C LEU A 2 23.63 -4.03 -26.54
N THR A 3 22.87 -4.50 -25.56
CA THR A 3 21.47 -4.86 -25.74
C THR A 3 20.72 -3.58 -26.16
N ALA A 4 19.98 -3.63 -27.26
CA ALA A 4 19.12 -2.51 -27.64
C ALA A 4 18.13 -2.24 -26.49
N PRO A 5 17.79 -0.97 -26.20
CA PRO A 5 16.79 -0.66 -25.19
C PRO A 5 15.48 -1.34 -25.58
N THR A 6 14.86 -2.06 -24.64
CA THR A 6 13.53 -2.64 -24.81
C THR A 6 12.54 -1.51 -25.12
N ASP A 7 11.89 -1.58 -26.28
CA ASP A 7 10.83 -0.65 -26.64
C ASP A 7 9.54 -1.02 -25.90
N LEU A 8 9.13 -0.19 -24.94
CA LEU A 8 7.92 -0.41 -24.15
C LEU A 8 6.65 0.10 -24.84
N ARG A 9 6.77 0.81 -25.97
CA ARG A 9 5.62 1.36 -26.70
C ARG A 9 4.75 0.27 -27.31
N VAL A 10 5.31 -0.90 -27.57
CA VAL A 10 4.53 -2.08 -27.99
C VAL A 10 3.48 -2.51 -26.94
N HIS A 11 3.65 -2.08 -25.68
CA HIS A 11 2.74 -2.36 -24.57
C HIS A 11 1.81 -1.18 -24.23
N LEU A 12 1.85 -0.10 -25.02
CA LEU A 12 1.13 1.13 -24.73
C LEU A 12 -0.39 0.93 -24.60
N SER A 13 -0.98 0.05 -25.40
CA SER A 13 -2.41 -0.25 -25.28
C SER A 13 -2.77 -0.85 -23.91
N THR A 14 -1.94 -1.76 -23.39
CA THR A 14 -2.09 -2.33 -22.04
C THR A 14 -1.96 -1.26 -20.97
N LEU A 15 -1.00 -0.35 -21.13
CA LEU A 15 -0.80 0.78 -20.23
C LEU A 15 -2.03 1.69 -20.20
N LEU A 16 -2.49 2.15 -21.36
CA LEU A 16 -3.63 3.06 -21.50
C LEU A 16 -4.92 2.47 -20.92
N VAL A 17 -5.19 1.18 -21.13
CA VAL A 17 -6.35 0.52 -20.54
C VAL A 17 -6.32 0.57 -19.01
N GLY A 18 -5.15 0.33 -18.40
CA GLY A 18 -5.04 0.39 -16.94
C GLY A 18 -5.04 1.80 -16.37
N LEU A 19 -4.51 2.79 -17.10
CA LEU A 19 -4.61 4.20 -16.73
C LEU A 19 -6.07 4.69 -16.80
N HIS A 20 -6.80 4.31 -17.85
CA HIS A 20 -8.23 4.58 -17.97
C HIS A 20 -9.03 3.97 -16.81
N TRP A 21 -8.68 2.73 -16.40
CA TRP A 21 -9.27 2.11 -15.22
C TRP A 21 -8.97 2.89 -13.93
N LEU A 22 -7.73 3.38 -13.76
CA LEU A 22 -7.32 4.14 -12.57
C LEU A 22 -8.01 5.50 -12.45
N TYR A 23 -8.16 6.22 -13.56
CA TYR A 23 -8.50 7.64 -13.54
C TYR A 23 -9.86 7.99 -14.11
N ASP A 24 -10.35 7.25 -15.10
CA ASP A 24 -11.53 7.67 -15.86
C ASP A 24 -12.74 6.75 -15.64
N THR A 25 -12.55 5.57 -15.05
CA THR A 25 -13.63 4.60 -14.86
C THR A 25 -14.36 4.86 -13.55
N GLU A 26 -15.50 5.54 -13.65
CA GLU A 26 -16.41 5.69 -12.51
C GLU A 26 -16.92 4.33 -12.02
N GLN A 27 -16.96 4.19 -10.70
CA GLN A 27 -17.50 3.00 -10.04
C GLN A 27 -18.93 3.27 -9.63
N PRO A 28 -19.87 2.35 -9.91
CA PRO A 28 -21.25 2.47 -9.46
C PRO A 28 -21.35 2.68 -7.95
N ALA A 29 -22.38 3.38 -7.51
CA ALA A 29 -22.64 3.55 -6.08
C ALA A 29 -22.80 2.18 -5.39
N GLY A 30 -22.05 1.97 -4.30
CA GLY A 30 -22.05 0.71 -3.56
C GLY A 30 -21.20 -0.41 -4.18
N ALA A 31 -20.48 -0.15 -5.27
CA ALA A 31 -19.52 -1.11 -5.81
C ALA A 31 -18.40 -1.41 -4.80
N THR A 32 -17.94 -2.66 -4.79
CA THR A 32 -16.77 -3.10 -4.04
C THR A 32 -15.72 -3.62 -5.00
N VAL A 33 -14.50 -3.11 -4.90
CA VAL A 33 -13.37 -3.56 -5.72
C VAL A 33 -12.38 -4.30 -4.84
N ALA A 34 -12.31 -5.63 -5.00
CA ALA A 34 -11.33 -6.46 -4.31
C ALA A 34 -10.03 -6.50 -5.12
N LEU A 35 -8.99 -5.84 -4.62
CA LEU A 35 -7.67 -5.86 -5.25
C LEU A 35 -6.88 -7.08 -4.77
N ARG A 36 -6.38 -7.86 -5.73
CA ARG A 36 -5.45 -8.95 -5.46
C ARG A 36 -4.04 -8.36 -5.43
N ASP A 37 -3.28 -8.66 -4.37
CA ASP A 37 -1.91 -8.17 -4.18
C ASP A 37 -1.76 -6.64 -4.28
N GLY A 38 -2.82 -5.90 -3.96
CA GLY A 38 -2.85 -4.44 -3.94
C GLY A 38 -3.15 -3.75 -5.28
N GLY A 39 -3.39 -4.49 -6.37
CA GLY A 39 -3.68 -3.86 -7.66
C GLY A 39 -4.48 -4.72 -8.65
N GLN A 40 -4.70 -4.15 -9.84
CA GLN A 40 -5.27 -4.83 -10.99
C GLN A 40 -4.15 -5.13 -11.99
N ALA A 41 -3.93 -6.40 -12.30
CA ALA A 41 -2.88 -6.82 -13.23
C ALA A 41 -3.44 -7.05 -14.64
N LEU A 42 -2.76 -6.50 -15.64
CA LEU A 42 -3.00 -6.75 -17.07
C LEU A 42 -1.75 -7.40 -17.67
N ALA A 43 -1.95 -8.52 -18.37
CA ALA A 43 -0.91 -9.14 -19.16
C ALA A 43 -0.78 -8.43 -20.51
N SER A 44 0.45 -8.31 -21.01
CA SER A 44 0.77 -7.84 -22.34
C SER A 44 1.51 -8.92 -23.13
N SER A 45 1.83 -8.64 -24.39
CA SER A 45 2.58 -9.56 -25.25
C SER A 45 3.95 -9.90 -24.66
N GLY A 46 4.48 -11.08 -25.02
CA GLY A 46 5.84 -11.47 -24.59
C GLY A 46 5.99 -11.71 -23.09
N GLY A 47 4.91 -12.02 -22.37
CA GLY A 47 4.97 -12.35 -20.93
C GLY A 47 5.07 -11.15 -20.00
N TRP A 48 5.03 -9.93 -20.54
CA TRP A 48 5.03 -8.69 -19.80
C TRP A 48 3.75 -8.53 -18.98
N ARG A 49 3.86 -7.89 -17.80
CA ARG A 49 2.72 -7.63 -16.94
C ARG A 49 2.78 -6.22 -16.38
N PHE A 50 1.64 -5.55 -16.40
CA PHE A 50 1.42 -4.23 -15.82
C PHE A 50 0.44 -4.37 -14.67
N THR A 51 0.83 -3.96 -13.46
CA THR A 51 -0.05 -3.97 -12.29
C THR A 51 -0.34 -2.54 -11.87
N PHE A 52 -1.61 -2.17 -11.90
CA PHE A 52 -2.11 -0.84 -11.58
C PHE A 52 -2.58 -0.84 -10.14
N VAL A 53 -1.90 -0.08 -9.30
CA VAL A 53 -2.11 -0.02 -7.85
C VAL A 53 -2.71 1.34 -7.51
N PRO A 54 -4.01 1.42 -7.17
CA PRO A 54 -4.68 2.69 -6.89
C PRO A 54 -4.17 3.40 -5.63
N VAL A 55 -3.63 2.63 -4.66
CA VAL A 55 -3.06 3.15 -3.42
C VAL A 55 -1.76 2.42 -3.13
N GLY A 56 -0.64 3.05 -3.46
CA GLY A 56 0.68 2.50 -3.18
C GLY A 56 1.15 2.72 -1.74
N PRO A 57 2.36 2.23 -1.40
CA PRO A 57 2.96 2.35 -0.07
C PRO A 57 3.08 3.77 0.47
N THR A 58 3.23 4.75 -0.42
CA THR A 58 3.32 6.18 -0.12
C THR A 58 1.95 6.86 -0.09
N GLY A 59 0.88 6.13 -0.40
CA GLY A 59 -0.47 6.67 -0.64
C GLY A 59 -0.68 7.22 -2.05
N ALA A 60 0.36 7.24 -2.89
CA ALA A 60 0.24 7.60 -4.31
C ALA A 60 -0.08 6.36 -5.17
N PRO A 61 -0.85 6.49 -6.26
CA PRO A 61 -1.01 5.40 -7.21
C PRO A 61 0.32 5.03 -7.88
N MET A 62 0.46 3.78 -8.30
CA MET A 62 1.64 3.35 -9.04
C MET A 62 1.32 2.29 -10.09
N VAL A 63 2.17 2.23 -11.11
CA VAL A 63 2.20 1.18 -12.13
C VAL A 63 3.45 0.34 -11.91
N ILE A 64 3.28 -0.95 -11.65
CA ILE A 64 4.36 -1.93 -11.56
C ILE A 64 4.48 -2.62 -12.92
N VAL A 65 5.68 -2.65 -13.46
CA VAL A 65 6.01 -3.29 -14.74
C VAL A 65 6.91 -4.48 -14.46
N ASP A 66 6.43 -5.69 -14.72
CA ASP A 66 7.24 -6.89 -14.73
C ASP A 66 7.60 -7.24 -16.18
N SER A 67 8.89 -7.31 -16.49
CA SER A 67 9.36 -7.76 -17.80
C SER A 67 9.09 -9.24 -18.03
N GLY A 68 8.79 -9.59 -19.28
CA GLY A 68 8.53 -10.96 -19.68
C GLY A 68 9.81 -11.73 -20.06
N PHE A 69 9.73 -13.06 -19.98
CA PHE A 69 10.67 -14.04 -20.57
C PHE A 69 12.18 -13.70 -20.53
N GLY A 70 12.69 -13.17 -19.41
CA GLY A 70 14.13 -12.93 -19.24
C GLY A 70 14.64 -11.66 -19.91
N ASP A 71 13.76 -10.83 -20.46
CA ASP A 71 14.08 -9.46 -20.82
C ASP A 71 14.53 -8.70 -19.57
N ARG A 72 15.52 -7.82 -19.71
CA ARG A 72 15.92 -6.92 -18.63
C ARG A 72 15.34 -5.55 -18.88
N LEU A 73 14.53 -5.08 -17.95
CA LEU A 73 14.18 -3.67 -17.90
C LEU A 73 15.44 -2.83 -17.77
N SER A 74 15.55 -1.81 -18.62
CA SER A 74 16.60 -0.81 -18.54
C SER A 74 16.06 0.47 -17.89
N ARG A 75 16.94 1.22 -17.25
CA ARG A 75 16.60 2.54 -16.70
C ARG A 75 16.04 3.47 -17.77
N GLY A 76 16.69 3.52 -18.94
CA GLY A 76 16.23 4.37 -20.05
C GLY A 76 14.86 3.99 -20.60
N ALA A 77 14.54 2.69 -20.68
CA ALA A 77 13.20 2.24 -21.08
C ALA A 77 12.13 2.68 -20.06
N MET A 78 12.43 2.60 -18.76
CA MET A 78 11.52 3.04 -17.71
C MET A 78 11.35 4.57 -17.66
N GLU A 79 12.43 5.32 -17.92
CA GLU A 79 12.39 6.78 -18.04
C GLU A 79 11.53 7.19 -19.26
N GLN A 80 11.76 6.58 -20.42
CA GLN A 80 10.94 6.81 -21.61
C GLN A 80 9.47 6.47 -21.39
N LEU A 81 9.17 5.36 -20.70
CA LEU A 81 7.79 5.01 -20.36
C LEU A 81 7.17 6.05 -19.41
N GLY A 82 7.94 6.62 -18.50
CA GLY A 82 7.49 7.69 -17.63
C GLY A 82 7.15 8.97 -18.43
N GLU A 83 8.01 9.34 -19.37
CA GLU A 83 7.74 10.45 -20.31
C GLU A 83 6.49 10.19 -21.16
N ASP A 84 6.35 8.97 -21.71
CA ASP A 84 5.19 8.59 -22.49
C ASP A 84 3.89 8.71 -21.65
N ILE A 85 3.92 8.37 -20.34
CA ILE A 85 2.78 8.54 -19.42
C ILE A 85 2.48 10.03 -19.17
N ASP A 86 3.51 10.85 -18.97
CA ASP A 86 3.37 12.29 -18.77
C ASP A 86 2.78 12.98 -20.02
N ASP A 87 3.15 12.53 -21.22
CA ASP A 87 2.59 12.98 -22.50
C ASP A 87 1.08 12.67 -22.62
N PHE A 88 0.57 11.65 -21.93
CA PHE A 88 -0.88 11.40 -21.80
C PHE A 88 -1.57 12.25 -20.73
N GLY A 89 -0.86 13.19 -20.11
CA GLY A 89 -1.38 14.12 -19.12
C GLY A 89 -1.40 13.58 -17.70
N ILE A 90 -0.70 12.46 -17.42
CA ILE A 90 -0.61 11.86 -16.09
C ILE A 90 0.79 12.09 -15.55
N THR A 91 0.93 13.02 -14.61
CA THR A 91 2.22 13.38 -14.05
C THR A 91 2.85 12.22 -13.29
N VAL A 92 4.07 11.85 -13.69
CA VAL A 92 4.91 10.87 -13.01
C VAL A 92 5.71 11.54 -11.89
N SER A 93 5.58 11.05 -10.66
CA SER A 93 6.31 11.60 -9.52
C SER A 93 7.68 10.94 -9.35
N ARG A 94 7.77 9.63 -9.62
CA ARG A 94 9.00 8.86 -9.43
C ARG A 94 9.03 7.61 -10.28
N THR A 95 10.20 7.28 -10.79
CA THR A 95 10.47 5.99 -11.45
C THR A 95 11.56 5.24 -10.71
N SER A 96 11.39 3.93 -10.52
CA SER A 96 12.38 3.05 -9.90
C SER A 96 12.48 1.71 -10.62
N LEU A 97 13.62 1.05 -10.47
CA LEU A 97 13.96 -0.18 -11.16
C LEU A 97 14.69 -1.13 -10.22
N ALA A 98 14.25 -2.38 -10.17
CA ALA A 98 14.84 -3.46 -9.40
C ALA A 98 14.83 -4.76 -10.24
N GLY A 99 15.93 -5.03 -10.92
CA GLY A 99 16.07 -6.23 -11.75
C GLY A 99 15.16 -6.22 -12.97
N ASP A 100 14.22 -7.17 -13.02
CA ASP A 100 13.20 -7.36 -14.05
C ASP A 100 11.89 -6.63 -13.75
N ARG A 101 11.84 -5.88 -12.63
CA ARG A 101 10.69 -5.12 -12.17
C ARG A 101 10.96 -3.61 -12.14
N GLY A 102 10.09 -2.84 -12.78
CA GLY A 102 10.03 -1.38 -12.73
C GLY A 102 8.80 -0.90 -11.97
N VAL A 103 8.89 0.28 -11.35
CA VAL A 103 7.76 0.94 -10.68
C VAL A 103 7.73 2.41 -11.09
N ILE A 104 6.56 2.86 -11.52
CA ILE A 104 6.25 4.26 -11.84
C ILE A 104 5.20 4.73 -10.84
N GLU A 105 5.57 5.66 -9.98
CA GLU A 105 4.69 6.34 -9.03
C GLU A 105 4.07 7.57 -9.71
N LEU A 106 2.77 7.76 -9.54
CA LEU A 106 1.99 8.79 -10.19
C LEU A 106 1.66 9.89 -9.18
N ALA A 107 1.69 11.15 -9.61
CA ALA A 107 1.46 12.30 -8.73
C ALA A 107 -0.02 12.51 -8.41
N VAL A 108 -0.91 12.13 -9.34
CA VAL A 108 -2.35 12.34 -9.22
C VAL A 108 -3.00 11.13 -8.57
N GLN A 109 -3.85 11.39 -7.58
CA GLN A 109 -4.64 10.36 -6.89
C GLN A 109 -5.60 9.65 -7.84
N ALA A 110 -5.82 8.36 -7.64
CA ALA A 110 -6.76 7.56 -8.43
C ALA A 110 -8.20 8.07 -8.29
N HIS A 111 -9.08 7.67 -9.20
CA HIS A 111 -10.44 8.18 -9.28
C HIS A 111 -11.19 8.04 -7.93
N PRO A 112 -11.86 9.09 -7.42
CA PRO A 112 -12.47 9.06 -6.09
C PRO A 112 -13.49 7.94 -5.87
N SER A 113 -14.25 7.57 -6.90
CA SER A 113 -15.19 6.44 -6.80
C SER A 113 -14.47 5.10 -6.68
N LEU A 114 -13.31 4.95 -7.33
CA LEU A 114 -12.49 3.75 -7.24
C LEU A 114 -11.92 3.60 -5.83
N LEU A 115 -11.38 4.68 -5.27
CA LEU A 115 -10.90 4.70 -3.88
C LEU A 115 -12.02 4.35 -2.89
N ARG A 116 -13.23 4.89 -3.09
CA ARG A 116 -14.41 4.52 -2.29
C ARG A 116 -14.77 3.04 -2.44
N ALA A 117 -14.76 2.50 -3.65
CA ALA A 117 -15.10 1.11 -3.90
C ALA A 117 -14.08 0.13 -3.27
N ILE A 118 -12.80 0.50 -3.23
CA ILE A 118 -11.74 -0.28 -2.57
C ILE A 118 -11.91 -0.25 -1.05
N THR A 119 -12.13 0.93 -0.48
CA THR A 119 -12.32 1.09 0.97
C THR A 119 -13.62 0.47 1.49
N SER A 120 -14.64 0.40 0.63
CA SER A 120 -15.93 -0.26 0.94
C SER A 120 -15.88 -1.77 0.79
N ALA A 121 -14.82 -2.33 0.19
CA ALA A 121 -14.66 -3.77 0.11
C ALA A 121 -14.53 -4.32 1.55
N PRO A 122 -15.34 -5.32 1.94
CA PRO A 122 -15.22 -5.93 3.25
C PRO A 122 -13.78 -6.42 3.41
N ALA A 123 -13.15 -6.09 4.55
CA ALA A 123 -11.78 -6.47 4.85
C ALA A 123 -11.65 -8.00 4.90
N GLY A 124 -11.49 -8.60 3.73
CA GLY A 124 -11.07 -9.98 3.60
C GLY A 124 -9.61 -10.10 4.04
N PRO A 125 -9.10 -11.32 4.27
CA PRO A 125 -7.73 -11.56 4.70
C PRO A 125 -6.66 -10.91 3.81
N ALA A 126 -6.99 -10.60 2.54
CA ALA A 126 -6.14 -9.86 1.61
C ALA A 126 -5.92 -8.38 2.00
N ALA A 127 -6.89 -7.69 2.61
CA ALA A 127 -6.76 -6.30 3.06
C ALA A 127 -5.86 -6.21 4.31
N ALA A 128 -5.94 -7.21 5.20
CA ALA A 128 -5.02 -7.33 6.32
C ALA A 128 -3.58 -7.64 5.86
N ALA A 129 -3.41 -8.49 4.85
CA ALA A 129 -2.11 -8.76 4.25
C ALA A 129 -1.51 -7.52 3.55
N GLN A 130 -2.33 -6.70 2.88
CA GLN A 130 -1.89 -5.44 2.28
C GLN A 130 -1.46 -4.42 3.33
N ALA A 131 -2.19 -4.29 4.44
CA ALA A 131 -1.81 -3.41 5.54
C ALA A 131 -0.49 -3.86 6.21
N VAL A 132 -0.29 -5.17 6.40
CA VAL A 132 0.96 -5.73 6.93
C VAL A 132 2.12 -5.55 5.94
N ALA A 133 1.89 -5.79 4.66
CA ALA A 133 2.89 -5.57 3.61
C ALA A 133 3.29 -4.09 3.49
N LEU A 134 2.34 -3.16 3.65
CA LEU A 134 2.61 -1.71 3.69
C LEU A 134 3.49 -1.33 4.89
N ILE A 135 3.20 -1.92 6.06
CA ILE A 135 3.97 -1.70 7.30
C ILE A 135 5.38 -2.28 7.17
N ASP A 136 5.53 -3.49 6.62
CA ASP A 136 6.83 -4.15 6.44
C ASP A 136 7.68 -3.47 5.37
N LEU A 137 7.07 -3.03 4.26
CA LEU A 137 7.78 -2.27 3.24
C LEU A 137 8.22 -0.89 3.76
N ARG A 138 7.41 -0.23 4.60
CA ARG A 138 7.79 1.00 5.30
C ARG A 138 8.95 0.77 6.28
N ARG A 139 8.98 -0.38 6.95
CA ARG A 139 10.08 -0.77 7.85
C ARG A 139 11.38 -1.06 7.07
N GLN A 140 11.29 -1.63 5.87
CA GLN A 140 12.44 -1.94 5.02
C GLN A 140 12.98 -0.70 4.27
N ALA A 141 12.13 0.29 3.97
CA ALA A 141 12.50 1.52 3.30
C ALA A 141 13.18 2.58 4.21
N GLN A 142 13.31 2.32 5.52
CA GLN A 142 14.08 3.15 6.44
C GLN A 142 15.42 2.47 6.80
N PRO A 143 16.53 2.75 6.07
CA PRO A 143 17.85 2.41 6.57
C PRO A 143 18.26 3.44 7.63
N GLY A 144 18.29 3.00 8.89
CA GLY A 144 19.01 3.70 9.96
C GLY A 144 18.22 4.71 10.79
N LEU A 145 17.38 4.20 11.71
CA LEU A 145 17.52 4.62 13.10
C LEU A 145 17.98 3.39 13.86
N ALA A 146 19.31 3.27 13.95
CA ALA A 146 19.94 2.34 14.86
C ALA A 146 19.26 2.45 16.23
N SER A 147 18.87 1.29 16.76
CA SER A 147 18.56 1.12 18.16
C SER A 147 19.70 1.69 18.98
N ASP A 148 19.49 2.85 19.59
CA ASP A 148 20.30 3.23 20.74
C ASP A 148 19.65 2.64 21.99
N GLY A 149 20.47 1.90 22.72
CA GLY A 149 20.05 0.96 23.74
C GLY A 149 19.53 1.66 24.98
N GLY A 150 18.25 1.44 25.29
CA GLY A 150 17.66 1.71 26.60
C GLY A 150 17.30 0.42 27.31
N GLN A 151 18.27 -0.41 27.70
CA GLN A 151 18.03 -1.50 28.66
C GLN A 151 17.73 -0.91 30.04
N ALA A 152 16.46 -0.56 30.30
CA ALA A 152 15.97 -0.39 31.65
C ALA A 152 15.63 -1.77 32.24
N ARG A 153 16.59 -2.32 32.98
CA ARG A 153 16.43 -3.50 33.86
C ARG A 153 15.17 -3.36 34.75
N PRO A 154 14.27 -4.36 34.82
CA PRO A 154 13.32 -4.45 35.91
C PRO A 154 14.04 -4.96 37.18
N ARG A 155 14.21 -4.08 38.17
CA ARG A 155 14.62 -4.48 39.52
C ARG A 155 13.45 -5.17 40.21
N ARG A 156 13.59 -6.49 40.33
CA ARG A 156 12.85 -7.39 41.21
C ARG A 156 13.08 -6.96 42.67
N ALA A 157 12.02 -6.70 43.41
CA ALA A 157 12.03 -6.75 44.88
C ALA A 157 10.73 -7.43 45.35
N VAL A 158 10.93 -8.55 46.04
CA VAL A 158 9.90 -9.45 46.56
C VAL A 158 9.78 -9.22 48.07
N HIS A 159 8.52 -9.22 48.56
CA HIS A 159 8.01 -9.46 49.92
C HIS A 159 8.44 -8.58 51.10
N ARG A 160 7.45 -8.11 51.88
CA ARG A 160 7.01 -8.81 53.12
C ARG A 160 5.63 -8.36 53.62
N ASP A 161 4.91 -9.34 54.17
CA ASP A 161 3.55 -9.32 54.76
C ASP A 161 3.36 -8.41 55.99
N GLY A 162 2.09 -8.10 56.28
CA GLY A 162 1.62 -8.21 57.66
C GLY A 162 0.42 -7.35 58.11
N ARG A 163 -0.75 -8.02 58.26
CA ARG A 163 -1.88 -7.76 59.20
C ARG A 163 -2.83 -6.59 58.86
N SER A 164 -4.07 -6.84 58.45
CA SER A 164 -5.24 -7.38 59.18
C SER A 164 -5.74 -6.47 60.31
N THR A 165 -6.88 -5.79 60.06
CA THR A 165 -8.12 -5.86 60.86
C THR A 165 -9.24 -5.03 60.20
N ALA A 166 -10.35 -5.67 59.88
CA ALA A 166 -11.68 -5.06 59.75
C ALA A 166 -12.39 -5.14 61.13
N PRO A 167 -13.70 -4.88 61.30
CA PRO A 167 -14.69 -4.11 60.53
C PRO A 167 -15.51 -3.15 61.44
N ALA A 168 -16.36 -2.27 60.87
CA ALA A 168 -17.66 -1.90 61.47
C ALA A 168 -18.41 -0.91 60.56
N GLY A 169 -19.73 -1.07 60.44
CA GLY A 169 -20.61 0.05 60.08
C GLY A 169 -21.68 -0.21 59.03
N LEU A 170 -22.48 -1.25 59.21
CA LEU A 170 -23.80 -1.37 58.57
C LEU A 170 -24.73 -0.26 59.13
N ARG A 171 -25.42 0.51 58.28
CA ARG A 171 -26.90 0.69 58.25
C ARG A 171 -27.39 2.07 57.74
N LEU A 172 -28.39 1.96 56.83
CA LEU A 172 -29.65 2.71 56.77
C LEU A 172 -29.66 4.17 56.27
N ARG A 173 -30.23 4.43 55.07
CA ARG A 173 -31.65 4.83 54.83
C ARG A 173 -31.84 5.49 53.45
N CYS A 174 -32.84 5.02 52.70
CA CYS A 174 -33.62 5.79 51.72
C CYS A 174 -34.53 6.79 52.49
N PRO A 175 -35.08 7.88 51.91
CA PRO A 175 -36.13 7.80 50.86
C PRO A 175 -36.16 8.93 49.80
N HIS A 176 -36.95 8.67 48.75
CA HIS A 176 -37.80 9.57 47.91
C HIS A 176 -37.44 11.07 47.80
N ARG A 177 -37.55 11.70 46.61
CA ARG A 177 -38.84 12.04 45.97
C ARG A 177 -38.63 12.64 44.57
N ARG A 178 -39.65 12.48 43.75
CA ARG A 178 -39.89 13.05 42.42
C ARG A 178 -39.81 14.58 42.40
N HIS A 179 -39.41 15.15 41.26
CA HIS A 179 -40.26 16.03 40.45
C HIS A 179 -39.81 15.99 38.99
#